data_AF-A0A9D8BH04-F1
#
_entry.id   AF-A0A9D8BH04-F1
#
_cell.length_a   1.000
_cell.length_b   1.000
_cell.length_c   1.000
_cell.angle_alpha   90.00
_cell.angle_beta   90.00
_cell.angle_gamma   90.00
#
_symmetry.space_group_name_H-M   'P 1'
#
loop_
_entity.id
_entity.type
_entity.pdbx_description
1 polymer ?
#
loop_
_entity_poly.entity_id
_entity_poly.type
_entity_poly.pdbx_seq_one_letter_code
_entity_poly.pdbx_strand_id
1 'polypeptide(L)'
;GDGHRLGLSLTYLSQAKPEGIAQAFLIAEEWIGQEPVALVLGDNIFYGPHLETLLRGCSHHTQGAIVFGYHVNHPSRYGVIDFDENFKVKALVEKPQNPPSSYAITGLYFYDHQVVEIAKGLKPSLRGELEITDVNQAYLEKGSLRVELLEKGYAWLDTGTHDALHKASAYVQTIQERQGIQIACIEEIAFMQGWISLEGLSQLAKLYQASDYGQYLLRLVKTSFKTFALNEI
;
A
#
# COMPACT_ATOMS: atom_id res chain seq x y z
N GLY A 1 -18.51 -1.91 -6.59
CA GLY A 1 -19.59 -1.46 -5.67
C GLY A 1 -19.23 -0.07 -5.20
N ASP A 2 -20.13 0.64 -4.52
CA ASP A 2 -19.85 2.00 -4.01
C ASP A 2 -19.06 2.03 -2.69
N GLY A 3 -18.87 0.88 -2.04
CA GLY A 3 -18.13 0.75 -0.78
C GLY A 3 -18.98 0.95 0.48
N HIS A 4 -20.23 1.41 0.36
CA HIS A 4 -21.04 1.79 1.52
C HIS A 4 -21.31 0.64 2.49
N ARG A 5 -21.36 -0.61 2.00
CA ARG A 5 -21.51 -1.80 2.85
C ARG A 5 -20.35 -2.01 3.82
N LEU A 6 -19.20 -1.38 3.57
CA LEU A 6 -17.99 -1.42 4.40
C LEU A 6 -17.74 -0.07 5.10
N GLY A 7 -18.69 0.89 5.00
CA GLY A 7 -18.49 2.26 5.48
C GLY A 7 -17.46 3.05 4.67
N LEU A 8 -17.19 2.63 3.43
CA LEU A 8 -16.27 3.29 2.50
C LEU A 8 -17.04 4.08 1.43
N SER A 9 -16.32 4.96 0.73
CA SER A 9 -16.77 5.62 -0.50
C SER A 9 -15.77 5.31 -1.62
N LEU A 10 -16.21 4.59 -2.64
CA LEU A 10 -15.38 4.16 -3.76
C LEU A 10 -15.78 4.90 -5.04
N THR A 11 -14.80 5.55 -5.66
CA THR A 11 -14.92 6.18 -6.98
C THR A 11 -14.05 5.44 -7.98
N TYR A 12 -14.52 5.30 -9.21
CA TYR A 12 -13.82 4.60 -10.28
C TYR A 12 -13.52 5.55 -11.42
N LEU A 13 -12.25 5.55 -11.84
CA LEU A 13 -11.75 6.35 -12.95
C LEU A 13 -11.03 5.42 -13.93
N SER A 14 -11.12 5.70 -15.23
CA SER A 14 -10.52 4.86 -16.27
C SER A 14 -9.13 5.39 -16.65
N GLN A 15 -8.15 4.49 -16.67
CA GLN A 15 -6.86 4.72 -17.31
C GLN A 15 -6.91 4.15 -18.73
N ALA A 16 -7.08 5.01 -19.74
CA ALA A 16 -7.24 4.58 -21.13
C ALA A 16 -5.99 3.92 -21.71
N LYS A 17 -4.81 4.35 -21.25
CA LYS A 17 -3.50 3.80 -21.63
C LYS A 17 -2.58 3.78 -20.42
N PRO A 18 -1.74 2.75 -20.25
CA PRO A 18 -0.80 2.67 -19.13
C PRO A 18 0.41 3.58 -19.38
N GLU A 19 0.26 4.89 -19.14
CA GLU A 19 1.32 5.89 -19.37
C GLU A 19 2.18 6.13 -18.12
N GLY A 20 2.32 5.12 -17.25
CA GLY A 20 3.10 5.19 -16.01
C GLY A 20 2.27 5.45 -14.75
N ILE A 21 2.87 5.18 -13.59
CA ILE A 21 2.20 5.23 -12.28
C ILE A 21 1.78 6.66 -11.91
N ALA A 22 2.61 7.66 -12.21
CA ALA A 22 2.31 9.05 -11.86
C ALA A 22 1.10 9.62 -12.62
N GLN A 23 0.65 8.96 -13.71
CA GLN A 23 -0.59 9.30 -14.40
C GLN A 23 -1.82 9.21 -13.49
N ALA A 24 -1.77 8.41 -12.40
CA ALA A 24 -2.85 8.30 -11.44
C ALA A 24 -3.25 9.67 -10.86
N PHE A 25 -2.28 10.56 -10.61
CA PHE A 25 -2.55 11.90 -10.07
C PHE A 25 -3.19 12.85 -11.09
N LEU A 26 -2.96 12.62 -12.39
CA LEU A 26 -3.59 13.38 -13.46
C LEU A 26 -5.03 12.90 -13.66
N ILE A 27 -5.25 11.59 -13.64
CA ILE A 27 -6.58 10.99 -13.79
C ILE A 27 -7.47 11.37 -12.61
N ALA A 28 -6.93 11.36 -11.39
CA ALA A 28 -7.67 11.62 -10.16
C ALA A 28 -7.59 13.08 -9.67
N GLU A 29 -7.09 14.02 -10.48
CA GLU A 29 -6.88 15.42 -10.07
C GLU A 29 -8.09 16.04 -9.38
N GLU A 30 -9.26 15.98 -10.03
CA GLU A 30 -10.49 16.56 -9.49
C GLU A 30 -10.95 15.87 -8.20
N TRP A 31 -10.70 14.57 -8.08
CA TRP A 31 -11.05 13.77 -6.90
C TRP A 31 -10.12 14.06 -5.71
N ILE A 32 -8.82 14.24 -5.98
CA ILE A 32 -7.81 14.60 -4.97
C ILE A 32 -8.07 16.03 -4.44
N GLY A 33 -8.38 16.96 -5.34
CA GLY A 33 -8.64 18.35 -4.97
C GLY A 33 -7.43 19.01 -4.31
N GLN A 34 -7.55 19.34 -3.02
CA GLN A 34 -6.48 19.97 -2.21
C GLN A 34 -6.12 19.14 -0.97
N GLU A 35 -6.58 17.90 -0.92
CA GLU A 35 -6.34 16.99 0.20
C GLU A 35 -5.02 16.21 -0.01
N PRO A 36 -4.35 15.76 1.07
CA PRO A 36 -3.28 14.78 0.96
C PRO A 36 -3.84 13.43 0.45
N VAL A 37 -2.99 12.65 -0.22
CA VAL A 37 -3.39 11.39 -0.84
C VAL A 37 -2.37 10.29 -0.59
N ALA A 38 -2.86 9.07 -0.40
CA ALA A 38 -2.06 7.86 -0.44
C ALA A 38 -2.29 7.11 -1.75
N LEU A 39 -1.21 6.65 -2.39
CA LEU A 39 -1.25 5.79 -3.57
C LEU A 39 -0.71 4.41 -3.19
N VAL A 40 -1.45 3.36 -3.55
CA VAL A 40 -1.02 1.97 -3.42
C VAL A 40 -1.20 1.25 -4.75
N LEU A 41 -0.19 0.49 -5.16
CA LEU A 41 -0.28 -0.37 -6.34
C LEU A 41 -1.12 -1.61 -6.02
N GLY A 42 -2.08 -1.95 -6.88
CA GLY A 42 -3.08 -3.00 -6.61
C GLY A 42 -2.53 -4.43 -6.56
N ASP A 43 -1.27 -4.64 -6.93
CA ASP A 43 -0.56 -5.91 -6.98
C ASP A 43 0.46 -6.08 -5.84
N ASN A 44 0.51 -5.13 -4.90
CA ASN A 44 1.43 -5.12 -3.76
C ASN A 44 0.76 -5.65 -2.49
N ILE A 45 1.39 -6.62 -1.84
CA ILE A 45 0.95 -7.18 -0.56
C ILE A 45 1.96 -6.79 0.52
N PHE A 46 1.45 -6.23 1.62
CA PHE A 46 2.22 -5.86 2.80
C PHE A 46 1.71 -6.64 4.01
N TYR A 47 2.62 -7.23 4.77
CA TYR A 47 2.30 -7.91 6.02
C TYR A 47 3.44 -7.70 7.01
N GLY A 48 3.14 -7.45 8.27
CA GLY A 48 4.18 -7.26 9.28
C GLY A 48 3.64 -6.72 10.60
N PRO A 49 4.47 -6.74 11.65
CA PRO A 49 4.08 -6.29 12.99
C PRO A 49 3.77 -4.80 12.98
N HIS A 50 2.69 -4.40 13.65
CA HIS A 50 2.31 -2.99 13.84
C HIS A 50 2.19 -2.15 12.55
N LEU A 51 1.90 -2.79 11.41
CA LEU A 51 1.73 -2.12 10.12
C LEU A 51 0.66 -1.03 10.20
N GLU A 52 -0.47 -1.28 10.88
CA GLU A 52 -1.51 -0.26 11.08
C GLU A 52 -0.97 0.98 11.80
N THR A 53 -0.23 0.80 12.90
CA THR A 53 0.35 1.90 13.67
C THR A 53 1.31 2.73 12.82
N LEU A 54 2.16 2.05 12.03
CA LEU A 54 3.08 2.71 11.09
C LEU A 54 2.30 3.56 10.08
N LEU A 55 1.33 2.97 9.39
CA LEU A 55 0.55 3.64 8.35
C LEU A 55 -0.29 4.79 8.90
N ARG A 56 -0.89 4.62 10.09
CA ARG A 56 -1.61 5.69 10.78
C ARG A 56 -0.68 6.86 11.11
N GLY A 57 0.53 6.58 11.61
CA GLY A 57 1.57 7.59 11.83
C GLY A 57 1.92 8.36 10.55
N CYS A 58 2.09 7.67 9.42
CA CYS A 58 2.34 8.31 8.13
C CYS A 58 1.15 9.16 7.65
N SER A 59 -0.09 8.70 7.85
CA SER A 59 -1.31 9.43 7.45
C SER A 59 -1.48 10.78 8.16
N HIS A 60 -0.87 10.96 9.34
CA HIS A 60 -0.88 12.25 10.05
C HIS A 60 0.14 13.25 9.49
N HIS A 61 1.05 12.83 8.62
CA HIS A 61 2.04 13.69 8.00
C HIS A 61 1.50 14.27 6.68
N THR A 62 0.86 15.44 6.77
CA THR A 62 0.10 16.04 5.65
C THR A 62 0.92 16.95 4.74
N GLN A 63 2.25 17.05 4.95
CA GLN A 63 3.16 17.88 4.15
C GLN A 63 4.27 17.03 3.55
N GLY A 64 4.69 17.33 2.32
CA GLY A 64 5.75 16.56 1.66
C GLY A 64 5.30 15.18 1.20
N ALA A 65 6.25 14.25 1.14
CA ALA A 65 6.03 12.88 0.69
C ALA A 65 6.65 11.85 1.63
N ILE A 66 6.03 10.68 1.75
CA ILE A 66 6.58 9.51 2.43
C ILE A 66 6.58 8.34 1.45
N VAL A 67 7.73 7.69 1.33
CA VAL A 67 7.87 6.43 0.59
C VAL A 67 8.51 5.37 1.46
N PHE A 68 8.25 4.10 1.15
CA PHE A 68 8.76 2.98 1.93
C PHE A 68 9.85 2.25 1.17
N GLY A 69 11.03 2.15 1.78
CA GLY A 69 12.16 1.36 1.29
C GLY A 69 12.14 -0.05 1.88
N TYR A 70 12.42 -1.05 1.06
CA TYR A 70 12.48 -2.45 1.48
C TYR A 70 13.70 -3.14 0.85
N HIS A 71 14.41 -3.93 1.66
CA HIS A 71 15.60 -4.64 1.19
C HIS A 71 15.22 -5.82 0.28
N VAL A 72 15.71 -5.84 -0.96
CA VAL A 72 15.43 -6.87 -1.96
C VAL A 72 16.69 -7.47 -2.57
N ASN A 73 16.56 -8.69 -3.09
CA ASN A 73 17.66 -9.37 -3.78
C ASN A 73 17.86 -8.90 -5.23
N HIS A 74 16.80 -8.38 -5.88
CA HIS A 74 16.83 -7.95 -7.29
C HIS A 74 16.35 -6.49 -7.43
N PRO A 75 17.13 -5.50 -6.94
CA PRO A 75 16.71 -4.11 -6.90
C PRO A 75 16.54 -3.45 -8.28
N SER A 76 17.20 -3.94 -9.33
CA SER A 76 17.10 -3.40 -10.70
C SER A 76 15.70 -3.43 -11.32
N ARG A 77 14.74 -4.13 -10.71
CA ARG A 77 13.34 -4.18 -11.13
C ARG A 77 12.50 -2.99 -10.66
N TYR A 78 13.02 -2.18 -9.75
CA TYR A 78 12.25 -1.17 -9.01
C TYR A 78 12.96 0.20 -9.05
N GLY A 79 12.30 1.22 -8.50
CA GLY A 79 13.00 2.43 -8.04
C GLY A 79 13.91 2.08 -6.87
N VAL A 80 15.18 2.48 -6.92
CA VAL A 80 16.19 2.14 -5.91
C VAL A 80 16.68 3.39 -5.21
N ILE A 81 16.83 3.31 -3.89
CA ILE A 81 17.32 4.39 -3.07
C ILE A 81 18.86 4.43 -3.15
N ASP A 82 19.43 5.56 -3.56
CA ASP A 82 20.86 5.85 -3.45
C ASP A 82 21.12 6.57 -2.12
N PHE A 83 22.03 6.03 -1.31
CA PHE A 83 22.39 6.60 -0.02
C PHE A 83 23.78 7.23 -0.10
N ASP A 84 24.00 8.31 0.65
CA ASP A 84 25.33 8.83 0.91
C ASP A 84 26.07 7.99 1.97
N GLU A 85 27.31 8.39 2.27
CA GLU A 85 28.18 7.72 3.25
C GLU A 85 27.61 7.71 4.68
N ASN A 86 26.64 8.59 4.99
CA ASN A 86 25.97 8.69 6.28
C ASN A 86 24.58 8.02 6.27
N PHE A 87 24.27 7.23 5.25
CA PHE A 87 22.98 6.56 5.08
C PHE A 87 21.80 7.53 4.91
N LYS A 88 22.06 8.75 4.42
CA LYS A 88 21.03 9.70 4.03
C LYS A 88 20.69 9.52 2.56
N VAL A 89 19.41 9.67 2.21
CA VAL A 89 18.94 9.56 0.83
C VAL A 89 19.53 10.68 -0.02
N LYS A 90 20.27 10.29 -1.04
CA LYS A 90 20.96 11.18 -1.97
C LYS A 90 20.21 11.32 -3.29
N ALA A 91 19.69 10.22 -3.83
CA ALA A 91 18.94 10.18 -5.08
C ALA A 91 18.01 8.96 -5.11
N LEU A 92 17.02 8.99 -5.99
CA LEU A 92 16.20 7.84 -6.33
C LEU A 92 16.41 7.51 -7.81
N VAL A 93 16.63 6.23 -8.11
CA VAL A 93 16.98 5.80 -9.47
C VAL A 93 15.98 4.76 -9.96
N GLU A 94 15.27 5.06 -11.04
CA GLU A 94 14.29 4.13 -11.63
C GLU A 94 15.01 2.99 -12.37
N LYS A 95 14.74 1.75 -11.98
CA LYS A 95 15.20 0.50 -12.63
C LYS A 95 16.66 0.55 -13.10
N PRO A 96 17.62 0.83 -12.21
CA PRO A 96 19.03 0.96 -12.58
C PRO A 96 19.60 -0.37 -13.06
N GLN A 97 20.41 -0.31 -14.12
CA GLN A 97 21.21 -1.48 -14.56
C GLN A 97 22.24 -1.90 -13.51
N ASN A 98 22.83 -0.92 -12.81
CA ASN A 98 23.76 -1.12 -11.69
C ASN A 98 23.17 -0.43 -10.45
N PRO A 99 22.39 -1.16 -9.63
CA PRO A 99 21.70 -0.60 -8.48
C PRO A 99 22.67 -0.03 -7.43
N PRO A 100 22.47 1.21 -6.94
CA PRO A 100 23.35 1.82 -5.94
C PRO A 100 23.19 1.19 -4.55
N SER A 101 22.06 0.55 -4.28
CA SER A 101 21.80 -0.20 -3.05
C SER A 101 20.84 -1.37 -3.30
N SER A 102 20.62 -2.16 -2.24
CA SER A 102 19.60 -3.23 -2.22
C SER A 102 18.22 -2.76 -1.75
N TYR A 103 18.01 -1.45 -1.55
CA TYR A 103 16.73 -0.93 -1.06
C TYR A 103 15.86 -0.43 -2.21
N ALA A 104 14.80 -1.18 -2.48
CA ALA A 104 13.78 -0.81 -3.45
C ALA A 104 12.69 0.02 -2.77
N ILE A 105 12.15 0.99 -3.50
CA ILE A 105 10.92 1.69 -3.11
C ILE A 105 9.74 0.76 -3.41
N THR A 106 8.92 0.51 -2.39
CA THR A 106 7.71 -0.31 -2.53
C THR A 106 6.58 0.42 -3.25
N GLY A 107 5.50 -0.28 -3.60
CA GLY A 107 4.32 0.29 -4.23
C GLY A 107 3.34 1.00 -3.29
N LEU A 108 3.84 1.66 -2.24
CA LEU A 108 3.03 2.44 -1.29
C LEU A 108 3.65 3.82 -1.08
N TYR A 109 2.83 4.85 -1.21
CA TYR A 109 3.26 6.24 -1.21
C TYR A 109 2.24 7.13 -0.50
N PHE A 110 2.72 8.13 0.26
CA PHE A 110 1.90 9.20 0.81
C PHE A 110 2.41 10.53 0.28
N TYR A 111 1.50 11.41 -0.12
CA TYR A 111 1.83 12.72 -0.65
C TYR A 111 0.89 13.80 -0.11
N ASP A 112 1.40 15.02 0.00
CA ASP A 112 0.57 16.21 0.08
C ASP A 112 -0.08 16.57 -1.28
N HIS A 113 -0.92 17.61 -1.28
CA HIS A 113 -1.64 18.06 -2.47
C HIS A 113 -0.74 18.53 -3.63
N GLN A 114 0.55 18.81 -3.39
CA GLN A 114 1.46 19.27 -4.46
C GLN A 114 1.75 18.18 -5.48
N VAL A 115 1.44 16.91 -5.19
CA VAL A 115 1.73 15.77 -6.05
C VAL A 115 1.08 15.90 -7.43
N VAL A 116 -0.10 16.53 -7.50
CA VAL A 116 -0.81 16.77 -8.76
C VAL A 116 -0.02 17.72 -9.65
N GLU A 117 0.44 18.85 -9.10
CA GLU A 117 1.24 19.83 -9.86
C GLU A 117 2.61 19.28 -10.23
N ILE A 118 3.23 18.49 -9.36
CA ILE A 118 4.47 17.78 -9.68
C ILE A 118 4.24 16.81 -10.85
N ALA A 119 3.18 16.01 -10.81
CA ALA A 119 2.83 15.05 -11.86
C ALA A 119 2.57 15.74 -13.21
N LYS A 120 1.89 16.90 -13.22
CA LYS A 120 1.67 17.70 -14.46
C LYS A 120 2.95 18.21 -15.09
N GLY A 121 3.97 18.46 -14.27
CA GLY A 121 5.28 18.94 -14.72
C GLY A 121 6.21 17.85 -15.26
N LEU A 122 5.85 16.57 -15.09
CA LEU A 122 6.68 15.46 -15.52
C LEU A 122 6.74 15.33 -17.05
N LYS A 123 7.85 14.76 -17.50
CA LYS A 123 8.03 14.35 -18.90
C LYS A 123 8.09 12.83 -18.95
N PRO A 124 7.55 12.19 -20.00
CA PRO A 124 7.68 10.75 -20.17
C PRO A 124 9.15 10.31 -20.17
N SER A 125 9.44 9.19 -19.51
CA SER A 125 10.76 8.57 -19.51
C SER A 125 11.13 8.03 -20.89
N LEU A 126 12.33 7.47 -21.03
CA LEU A 126 12.74 6.76 -22.27
C LEU A 126 11.79 5.60 -22.62
N ARG A 127 11.00 5.11 -21.65
CA ARG A 127 10.00 4.05 -21.82
C ARG A 127 8.62 4.61 -22.22
N GLY A 128 8.46 5.93 -22.27
CA GLY A 128 7.19 6.59 -22.53
C GLY A 128 6.24 6.61 -21.32
N GLU A 129 6.75 6.40 -20.11
CA GLU A 129 5.96 6.35 -18.87
C GLU A 129 6.24 7.59 -18.00
N LEU A 130 5.22 8.07 -17.29
CA LEU A 130 5.34 9.03 -16.20
C LEU A 130 5.74 8.27 -14.93
N GLU A 131 7.02 8.31 -14.62
CA GLU A 131 7.61 7.48 -13.57
C GLU A 131 7.29 8.07 -12.18
N ILE A 132 6.83 7.23 -11.26
CA ILE A 132 6.60 7.65 -9.85
C ILE A 132 7.92 8.04 -9.16
N THR A 133 9.04 7.47 -9.61
CA THR A 133 10.38 7.82 -9.12
C THR A 133 10.72 9.29 -9.42
N ASP A 134 10.25 9.85 -10.53
CA ASP A 134 10.46 11.28 -10.84
C ASP A 134 9.63 12.18 -9.92
N VAL A 135 8.41 11.76 -9.54
CA VAL A 135 7.62 12.45 -8.48
C VAL A 135 8.40 12.46 -7.17
N ASN A 136 8.88 11.28 -6.75
CA ASN A 136 9.61 11.13 -5.50
C ASN A 136 10.91 11.95 -5.49
N GLN A 137 11.63 11.96 -6.61
CA GLN A 137 12.84 12.74 -6.81
C GLN A 137 12.55 14.26 -6.70
N ALA A 138 11.43 14.75 -7.24
CA ALA A 138 11.03 16.14 -7.07
C ALA A 138 10.77 16.54 -5.60
N TYR A 139 10.17 15.65 -4.80
CA TYR A 139 10.03 15.88 -3.35
C TYR A 139 11.37 15.84 -2.62
N LEU A 140 12.29 14.96 -3.04
CA LEU A 140 13.64 14.85 -2.49
C LEU A 140 14.45 16.13 -2.73
N GLU A 141 14.42 16.67 -3.94
CA GLU A 141 15.10 17.92 -4.32
C GLU A 141 14.58 19.12 -3.54
N LYS A 142 13.28 19.12 -3.21
CA LYS A 142 12.67 20.13 -2.31
C LYS A 142 13.01 19.92 -0.82
N GLY A 143 13.70 18.85 -0.46
CA GLY A 143 13.99 18.50 0.95
C GLY A 143 12.76 18.05 1.73
N SER A 144 11.72 17.58 1.03
CA SER A 144 10.39 17.26 1.57
C SER A 144 10.00 15.80 1.39
N LEU A 145 10.94 14.94 0.99
CA LEU A 145 10.77 13.49 0.95
C LEU A 145 11.29 12.86 2.25
N ARG A 146 10.44 12.05 2.87
CA ARG A 146 10.79 11.14 3.95
C ARG A 146 10.79 9.71 3.42
N VAL A 147 11.81 8.94 3.81
CA VAL A 147 11.91 7.51 3.47
C VAL A 147 11.80 6.69 4.74
N GLU A 148 10.79 5.83 4.80
CA GLU A 148 10.58 4.87 5.87
C GLU A 148 11.16 3.51 5.45
N LEU A 149 12.09 2.96 6.22
CA LEU A 149 12.65 1.64 5.90
C LEU A 149 11.83 0.57 6.62
N LEU A 150 11.23 -0.33 5.85
CA LEU A 150 10.54 -1.50 6.37
C LEU A 150 11.59 -2.51 6.85
N GLU A 151 11.73 -2.60 8.17
CA GLU A 151 12.74 -3.43 8.82
C GLU A 151 12.41 -4.94 8.75
N LYS A 152 13.30 -5.75 9.33
CA LYS A 152 13.08 -7.19 9.46
C LYS A 152 11.77 -7.49 10.20
N GLY A 153 10.99 -8.41 9.66
CA GLY A 153 9.67 -8.79 10.20
C GLY A 153 8.52 -8.33 9.31
N TYR A 154 8.74 -7.34 8.45
CA TYR A 154 7.84 -7.07 7.34
C TYR A 154 8.09 -8.03 6.18
N ALA A 155 7.01 -8.36 5.47
CA ALA A 155 7.01 -9.00 4.18
C ALA A 155 6.34 -8.04 3.18
N TRP A 156 7.09 -7.71 2.13
CA TRP A 156 6.57 -7.04 0.95
C TRP A 156 6.65 -8.00 -0.23
N LEU A 157 5.49 -8.24 -0.86
CA LEU A 157 5.35 -9.20 -1.95
C LEU A 157 4.73 -8.47 -3.16
N ASP A 158 5.55 -8.25 -4.19
CA ASP A 158 5.13 -7.81 -5.52
C ASP A 158 4.71 -9.03 -6.36
N THR A 159 3.47 -9.04 -6.85
CA THR A 159 2.88 -10.19 -7.55
C THR A 159 3.03 -10.15 -9.09
N GLY A 160 3.91 -9.30 -9.63
CA GLY A 160 4.08 -9.09 -11.08
C GLY A 160 4.62 -10.28 -11.90
N THR A 161 4.95 -11.44 -11.31
CA THR A 161 5.33 -12.66 -12.06
C THR A 161 4.59 -13.89 -11.54
N HIS A 162 4.45 -14.93 -12.38
CA HIS A 162 3.79 -16.19 -11.97
C HIS A 162 4.42 -16.83 -10.72
N ASP A 163 5.76 -16.86 -10.65
CA ASP A 163 6.48 -17.37 -9.49
C ASP A 163 6.27 -16.51 -8.25
N ALA A 164 6.26 -15.17 -8.41
CA ALA A 164 6.02 -14.26 -7.29
C ALA A 164 4.59 -14.37 -6.75
N LEU A 165 3.58 -14.49 -7.64
CA LEU A 165 2.20 -14.73 -7.26
C LEU A 165 2.02 -16.06 -6.52
N HIS A 166 2.68 -17.13 -6.96
CA HIS A 166 2.63 -18.42 -6.27
C HIS A 166 3.23 -18.34 -4.87
N LYS A 167 4.39 -17.70 -4.73
CA LYS A 167 5.04 -17.46 -3.43
C LYS A 167 4.17 -16.62 -2.51
N ALA A 168 3.53 -15.57 -3.03
CA ALA A 168 2.63 -14.74 -2.24
C ALA A 168 1.41 -15.52 -1.74
N SER A 169 0.82 -16.35 -2.60
CA SER A 169 -0.29 -17.23 -2.23
C SER A 169 0.11 -18.21 -1.13
N ALA A 170 1.26 -18.88 -1.27
CA ALA A 170 1.76 -19.81 -0.27
C ALA A 170 2.08 -19.12 1.07
N TYR A 171 2.61 -17.89 1.02
CA TYR A 171 2.88 -17.08 2.21
C TYR A 171 1.58 -16.77 2.97
N VAL A 172 0.58 -16.22 2.29
CA VAL A 172 -0.72 -15.88 2.88
C VAL A 172 -1.40 -17.11 3.46
N GLN A 173 -1.45 -18.22 2.70
CA GLN A 173 -2.03 -19.48 3.17
C GLN A 173 -1.36 -19.96 4.46
N THR A 174 -0.02 -20.00 4.48
CA THR A 174 0.75 -20.50 5.64
C THR A 174 0.44 -19.70 6.90
N ILE A 175 0.38 -18.37 6.80
CA ILE A 175 0.08 -17.50 7.95
C ILE A 175 -1.36 -17.72 8.44
N GLN A 176 -2.34 -17.67 7.53
CA GLN A 176 -3.76 -17.83 7.88
C GLN A 176 -4.05 -19.18 8.53
N GLU A 177 -3.53 -20.28 7.97
CA GLU A 177 -3.71 -21.62 8.53
C GLU A 177 -3.05 -21.76 9.90
N ARG A 178 -1.88 -21.14 10.09
CA ARG A 178 -1.13 -21.30 11.34
C ARG A 178 -1.66 -20.45 12.48
N GLN A 179 -2.17 -19.26 12.17
CA GLN A 179 -2.65 -18.30 13.18
C GLN A 179 -4.17 -18.28 13.33
N GLY A 180 -4.91 -18.85 12.38
CA GLY A 180 -6.39 -18.85 12.39
C GLY A 180 -7.01 -17.48 12.07
N ILE A 181 -6.23 -16.57 11.50
CA ILE A 181 -6.64 -15.22 11.08
C ILE A 181 -6.92 -15.17 9.58
N GLN A 182 -7.42 -14.04 9.10
CA GLN A 182 -7.45 -13.70 7.67
C GLN A 182 -6.59 -12.46 7.40
N ILE A 183 -5.67 -12.55 6.43
CA ILE A 183 -4.89 -11.39 5.98
C ILE A 183 -5.78 -10.56 5.04
N ALA A 184 -5.83 -9.25 5.27
CA ALA A 184 -6.60 -8.29 4.46
C ALA A 184 -8.11 -8.61 4.38
N CYS A 185 -8.71 -9.11 5.47
CA CYS A 185 -10.15 -9.25 5.60
C CYS A 185 -10.82 -7.88 5.77
N ILE A 186 -11.38 -7.34 4.68
CA ILE A 186 -11.89 -5.96 4.65
C ILE A 186 -13.13 -5.74 5.53
N GLU A 187 -13.97 -6.77 5.72
CA GLU A 187 -15.12 -6.73 6.61
C GLU A 187 -14.71 -6.66 8.08
N GLU A 188 -13.65 -7.42 8.46
CA GLU A 188 -13.08 -7.37 9.79
C GLU A 188 -12.44 -6.01 10.06
N ILE A 189 -11.62 -5.51 9.13
CA ILE A 189 -11.01 -4.18 9.23
C ILE A 189 -12.09 -3.11 9.40
N ALA A 190 -13.13 -3.11 8.55
CA ALA A 190 -14.23 -2.15 8.64
C ALA A 190 -14.95 -2.22 9.99
N PHE A 191 -15.15 -3.43 10.54
CA PHE A 191 -15.77 -3.62 11.84
C PHE A 191 -14.87 -3.15 12.99
N MET A 192 -13.58 -3.47 12.96
CA MET A 192 -12.60 -3.06 13.98
C MET A 192 -12.38 -1.55 14.01
N GLN A 193 -12.42 -0.90 12.84
CA GLN A 193 -12.34 0.56 12.73
C GLN A 193 -13.68 1.26 13.05
N GLY A 194 -14.74 0.50 13.32
CA GLY A 194 -16.07 1.03 13.64
C GLY A 194 -16.84 1.62 12.45
N TRP A 195 -16.42 1.32 11.22
CA TRP A 195 -17.09 1.76 9.99
C TRP A 195 -18.40 1.03 9.73
N ILE A 196 -18.51 -0.21 10.23
CA ILE A 196 -19.73 -1.01 10.19
C ILE A 196 -20.10 -1.52 11.59
N SER A 197 -21.39 -1.69 11.83
CA SER A 197 -21.90 -2.28 13.07
C SER A 197 -21.74 -3.79 13.09
N LEU A 198 -21.90 -4.40 14.28
CA LEU A 198 -21.98 -5.86 14.43
C LEU A 198 -23.09 -6.47 13.57
N GLU A 199 -24.21 -5.77 13.43
CA GLU A 199 -25.30 -6.18 12.54
C GLU A 199 -24.87 -6.15 11.07
N GLY A 200 -24.18 -5.09 10.64
CA GLY A 200 -23.60 -4.99 9.29
C GLY A 200 -22.63 -6.14 9.00
N LEU A 201 -21.72 -6.43 9.92
CA LEU A 201 -20.81 -7.58 9.81
C LEU A 201 -21.58 -8.91 9.72
N SER A 202 -22.62 -9.10 10.55
CA SER A 202 -23.45 -10.31 10.51
C SER A 202 -24.17 -10.50 9.18
N GLN A 203 -24.66 -9.42 8.58
CA GLN A 203 -25.29 -9.46 7.26
C GLN A 203 -24.28 -9.87 6.17
N LEU A 204 -23.07 -9.30 6.19
CA LEU A 204 -21.99 -9.66 5.26
C LEU A 204 -21.55 -11.11 5.44
N ALA A 205 -21.37 -11.56 6.68
CA ALA A 205 -20.99 -12.94 7.00
C ALA A 205 -21.97 -13.98 6.43
N LYS A 206 -23.28 -13.68 6.45
CA LYS A 206 -24.33 -14.56 5.92
C LYS A 206 -24.27 -14.71 4.39
N LEU A 207 -23.80 -13.70 3.65
CA LEU A 207 -23.65 -13.79 2.19
C LEU A 207 -22.65 -14.86 1.79
N TYR A 208 -21.62 -15.08 2.62
CA TYR A 208 -20.53 -16.00 2.37
C TYR A 208 -20.59 -17.26 3.24
N GLN A 209 -21.70 -17.53 3.93
CA GLN A 209 -21.78 -18.59 4.95
C GLN A 209 -21.39 -19.99 4.48
N ALA A 210 -21.43 -20.26 3.17
CA ALA A 210 -21.05 -21.54 2.59
C ALA A 210 -19.52 -21.72 2.44
N SER A 211 -18.72 -20.67 2.64
CA SER A 211 -17.25 -20.70 2.51
C SER A 211 -16.54 -20.57 3.85
N ASP A 212 -15.28 -20.99 3.90
CA ASP A 212 -14.41 -20.81 5.07
C ASP A 212 -14.26 -19.34 5.47
N TYR A 213 -14.33 -18.44 4.49
CA TYR A 213 -14.33 -16.99 4.71
C TYR A 213 -15.59 -16.52 5.45
N GLY A 214 -16.78 -16.95 5.03
CA GLY A 214 -18.00 -16.62 5.76
C GLY A 214 -18.04 -17.27 7.14
N GLN A 215 -17.51 -18.48 7.29
CA GLN A 215 -17.35 -19.13 8.60
C GLN A 215 -16.41 -18.34 9.51
N TYR A 216 -15.33 -17.76 8.98
CA TYR A 216 -14.46 -16.84 9.72
C TYR A 216 -15.23 -15.61 10.21
N LEU A 217 -15.94 -14.91 9.32
CA LEU A 217 -16.74 -13.74 9.70
C LEU A 217 -17.83 -14.08 10.75
N LEU A 218 -18.48 -15.24 10.63
CA LEU A 218 -19.44 -15.71 11.62
C LEU A 218 -18.81 -15.99 12.99
N ARG A 219 -17.54 -16.45 13.03
CA ARG A 219 -16.79 -16.59 14.29
C ARG A 219 -16.49 -15.23 14.92
N LEU A 220 -16.13 -14.22 14.12
CA LEU A 220 -15.92 -12.86 14.60
C LEU A 220 -17.18 -12.28 15.24
N VAL A 221 -18.34 -12.46 14.61
CA VAL A 221 -19.64 -12.01 15.15
C VAL A 221 -19.98 -12.67 16.49
N LYS A 222 -19.63 -13.95 16.67
CA LYS A 222 -19.92 -14.72 17.89
C LYS A 222 -18.95 -14.45 19.03
N THR A 223 -17.70 -14.16 18.71
CA THR A 223 -16.65 -13.95 19.72
C THR A 223 -16.77 -12.52 20.24
N SER A 224 -17.16 -12.34 21.50
CA SER A 224 -17.29 -11.00 22.10
C SER A 224 -15.97 -10.22 21.93
N PHE A 225 -16.08 -8.98 21.42
CA PHE A 225 -15.01 -8.02 21.07
C PHE A 225 -13.76 -8.02 21.98
N LYS A 226 -13.93 -8.33 23.28
CA LYS A 226 -12.86 -8.35 24.28
C LYS A 226 -11.82 -9.46 24.10
N THR A 227 -12.15 -10.58 23.47
CA THR A 227 -11.21 -11.71 23.35
C THR A 227 -10.29 -11.59 22.14
N PHE A 228 -10.70 -10.91 21.07
CA PHE A 228 -9.87 -10.69 19.88
C PHE A 228 -8.83 -9.59 20.09
N ALA A 229 -9.20 -8.47 20.72
CA ALA A 229 -8.27 -7.36 21.00
C ALA A 229 -7.09 -7.74 21.93
N LEU A 230 -7.18 -8.84 22.68
CA LEU A 230 -6.09 -9.34 23.53
C LEU A 230 -5.08 -10.22 22.76
N ASN A 231 -5.42 -10.70 21.57
CA ASN A 231 -4.54 -11.54 20.75
C ASN A 231 -3.76 -10.75 19.69
N GLU A 232 -4.02 -9.44 19.54
CA GLU A 232 -3.36 -8.55 18.57
C GLU A 232 -2.49 -7.44 19.21
N ILE A 233 -2.30 -7.47 20.53
CA ILE A 233 -1.31 -6.65 21.27
C ILE A 233 -0.10 -7.52 21.59
#